data_AF-A0A060RKH8-F1
#
_entry.id   AF-A0A060RKH8-F1
#
_cell.length_a   1.000
_cell.length_b   1.000
_cell.length_c   1.000
_cell.angle_alpha   90.00
_cell.angle_beta   90.00
_cell.angle_gamma   90.00
#
_symmetry.space_group_name_H-M   'P 1'
#
loop_
_entity.id
_entity.type
_entity.pdbx_description
1 polymer ?
#
loop_
_entity_poly.entity_id
_entity_poly.type
_entity_poly.pdbx_seq_one_letter_code
_entity_poly.pdbx_strand_id
1 'polypeptide(L)' 'MEKPLVSQADDDATILAVSHAGAIMSFFSALELDNHPELHFSNCCIFNYSITDSTYDLIKIIDPISGQIYDK' A
#
# COMPACT_ATOMS: atom_id res chain seq x y z
N MET A 1 -10.12 21.41 2.43
CA MET A 1 -9.71 19.99 2.37
C MET A 1 -8.89 19.83 1.12
N GLU A 2 -7.61 19.52 1.26
CA GLU A 2 -6.76 19.16 0.11
C GLU A 2 -7.25 17.83 -0.47
N LYS A 3 -7.31 17.75 -1.79
CA LYS A 3 -7.67 16.54 -2.51
C LYS A 3 -6.55 15.50 -2.32
N PRO A 4 -6.84 14.21 -2.06
CA PRO A 4 -5.79 13.19 -2.00
C PRO A 4 -5.04 13.14 -3.34
N LEU A 5 -3.72 12.96 -3.31
CA LEU A 5 -2.84 12.92 -4.49
C LEU A 5 -3.35 12.00 -5.61
N VAL A 6 -4.00 10.90 -5.23
CA VAL A 6 -4.62 9.93 -6.16
C VAL A 6 -5.75 10.56 -6.98
N SER A 7 -6.52 11.49 -6.43
CA SER A 7 -7.64 12.14 -7.12
C SER A 7 -7.24 13.21 -8.14
N GLN A 8 -5.94 13.43 -8.32
CA GLN A 8 -5.36 14.35 -9.32
C GLN A 8 -4.57 13.61 -10.40
N ALA A 9 -4.43 12.29 -10.30
CA ALA A 9 -3.71 11.50 -11.29
C ALA A 9 -4.63 11.18 -12.49
N ASP A 10 -4.02 11.02 -13.66
CA ASP A 10 -4.71 10.58 -14.86
C ASP A 10 -5.22 9.14 -14.69
N ASP A 11 -6.23 8.76 -15.48
CA ASP A 11 -6.67 7.38 -15.60
C ASP A 11 -5.46 6.49 -16.00
N ASP A 12 -5.34 5.31 -15.36
CA ASP A 12 -4.22 4.36 -15.50
C ASP A 12 -2.83 4.85 -15.02
N ALA A 13 -2.75 5.97 -14.30
CA ALA A 13 -1.48 6.44 -13.75
C ALA A 13 -0.95 5.52 -12.63
N THR A 14 0.38 5.35 -12.59
CA THR A 14 1.08 4.74 -11.46
C THR A 14 1.68 5.81 -10.55
N ILE A 15 1.37 5.75 -9.26
CA ILE A 15 1.83 6.73 -8.26
C ILE A 15 2.76 6.04 -7.27
N LEU A 16 3.94 6.62 -7.03
CA LEU A 16 4.82 6.24 -5.93
C LEU A 16 4.65 7.25 -4.78
N ALA A 17 4.10 6.79 -3.67
CA ALA A 17 4.04 7.56 -2.43
C ALA A 17 5.06 7.02 -1.42
N VAL A 18 5.88 7.91 -0.86
CA VAL A 18 6.87 7.58 0.17
C VAL A 18 6.45 8.25 1.47
N SER A 19 6.34 7.46 2.54
CA SER A 19 5.89 7.95 3.84
C SER A 19 6.55 7.16 4.98
N HIS A 20 6.19 7.51 6.21
CA HIS A 20 6.58 6.77 7.41
C HIS A 20 5.64 5.61 7.69
N ALA A 21 6.10 4.66 8.50
CA ALA A 21 5.37 3.44 8.85
C ALA A 21 3.93 3.72 9.34
N GLY A 22 3.73 4.74 10.17
CA GLY A 22 2.40 5.06 10.71
C GLY A 22 1.34 5.36 9.64
N ALA A 23 1.72 6.03 8.55
CA ALA A 23 0.77 6.32 7.47
C ALA A 23 0.40 5.03 6.73
N ILE A 24 1.40 4.22 6.35
CA ILE A 24 1.18 2.95 5.64
C ILE A 24 0.34 1.98 6.47
N MET A 25 0.61 1.87 7.78
CA MET A 25 -0.16 1.02 8.68
C MET A 25 -1.63 1.43 8.79
N SER A 26 -1.95 2.72 8.63
CA SER A 26 -3.33 3.19 8.63
C SER A 26 -4.10 2.69 7.39
N PHE A 27 -3.46 2.68 6.20
CA PHE A 27 -4.04 2.08 4.99
C PHE A 27 -4.15 0.57 5.10
N PHE A 28 -3.11 -0.09 5.62
CA PHE A 28 -3.10 -1.54 5.78
C PHE A 28 -4.20 -2.03 6.73
N SER A 29 -4.39 -1.33 7.86
CA SER A 29 -5.41 -1.70 8.86
C SER A 29 -6.84 -1.57 8.34
N ALA A 30 -7.07 -0.70 7.36
CA ALA A 30 -8.38 -0.47 6.78
C ALA A 30 -8.81 -1.52 5.73
N LEU A 31 -7.91 -2.46 5.37
CA LEU A 31 -8.20 -3.55 4.44
C LEU A 31 -8.97 -4.72 5.04
N GLU A 32 -9.20 -4.72 6.36
CA GLU A 32 -9.93 -5.77 7.10
C GLU A 32 -9.52 -7.20 6.72
N LEU A 33 -8.20 -7.46 6.66
CA LEU A 33 -7.68 -8.78 6.27
C LEU A 33 -8.10 -9.87 7.28
N ASP A 34 -8.70 -10.97 6.80
CA ASP A 34 -9.15 -12.09 7.63
C ASP A 34 -8.01 -12.78 8.40
N ASN A 35 -6.80 -12.76 7.84
CA ASN A 35 -5.58 -13.21 8.49
C ASN A 35 -4.56 -12.09 8.42
N HIS A 36 -4.06 -11.68 9.59
CA HIS A 36 -2.89 -10.82 9.68
C HIS A 36 -1.64 -11.70 9.65
N PRO A 37 -0.92 -11.81 8.53
CA PRO A 37 0.42 -12.38 8.56
C PRO A 37 1.27 -11.62 9.58
N GLU A 38 2.13 -12.32 10.33
CA GLU A 38 3.17 -11.70 11.15
C GLU A 38 4.16 -10.98 10.23
N LEU A 39 3.79 -9.77 9.81
CA LEU A 39 4.58 -8.97 8.89
C LEU A 39 5.44 -8.02 9.71
N HIS A 40 6.73 -8.31 9.73
CA HIS A 40 7.75 -7.38 10.16
C HIS A 40 8.12 -6.50 8.97
N PHE A 41 7.49 -5.33 8.85
CA PHE A 41 7.85 -4.37 7.81
C PHE A 41 9.16 -3.68 8.17
N SER A 42 10.20 -3.97 7.39
CA SER A 42 11.45 -3.23 7.44
C SER A 42 11.27 -1.86 6.78
N ASN A 43 12.23 -0.95 7.02
CA ASN A 43 12.30 0.26 6.22
C ASN A 43 12.41 -0.10 4.73
N CYS A 44 11.80 0.72 3.89
CA CYS A 44 11.73 0.53 2.43
C CYS A 44 10.81 -0.61 1.94
N CYS A 45 10.02 -1.26 2.79
CA CYS A 45 8.94 -2.12 2.30
C CYS A 45 7.97 -1.34 1.40
N ILE A 46 7.56 -1.97 0.29
CA ILE A 46 6.67 -1.38 -0.70
C ILE A 46 5.34 -2.12 -0.66
N PHE A 47 4.25 -1.37 -0.49
CA PHE A 47 2.90 -1.89 -0.51
C PHE A 47 2.28 -1.49 -1.84
N ASN A 48 1.94 -2.48 -2.66
CA ASN A 48 1.35 -2.25 -3.96
C ASN A 48 -0.17 -2.34 -3.88
N TYR A 49 -0.85 -1.25 -4.20
CA TYR A 49 -2.31 -1.17 -4.19
C TYR A 49 -2.83 -0.98 -5.62
N SER A 50 -3.89 -1.69 -5.96
CA SER A 50 -4.77 -1.31 -7.07
C SER A 50 -5.83 -0.36 -6.55
N ILE A 51 -6.10 0.72 -7.27
CA ILE A 51 -7.13 1.69 -6.89
C ILE A 51 -8.15 1.76 -8.03
N THR A 52 -9.43 1.55 -7.71
CA THR A 52 -10.54 1.60 -8.68
C THR A 52 -11.74 2.23 -7.98
N ASP A 53 -12.40 3.21 -8.59
CA ASP A 53 -13.61 3.85 -8.04
C ASP A 53 -13.52 4.26 -6.55
N SER A 54 -12.34 4.73 -6.11
CA SER A 54 -12.02 5.11 -4.72
C SER A 54 -11.89 3.95 -3.71
N THR A 55 -11.99 2.70 -4.15
CA THR A 55 -11.58 1.53 -3.36
C THR A 55 -10.11 1.19 -3.63
N TYR A 56 -9.42 0.69 -2.63
CA TYR A 56 -8.03 0.25 -2.75
C TYR A 56 -7.89 -1.20 -2.31
N ASP A 57 -7.22 -1.99 -3.14
CA ASP A 57 -6.95 -3.39 -2.91
C ASP A 57 -5.44 -3.60 -2.83
N LEU A 58 -4.96 -4.12 -1.69
CA LEU A 58 -3.58 -4.57 -1.58
C LEU A 58 -3.36 -5.76 -2.51
N ILE A 59 -2.43 -5.64 -3.44
CA ILE A 59 -2.08 -6.69 -4.39
C ILE A 59 -0.94 -7.53 -3.81
N LYS A 60 0.11 -6.86 -3.33
CA LYS A 60 1.30 -7.50 -2.78
C LYS A 60 2.11 -6.54 -1.92
N ILE A 61 2.97 -7.12 -1.09
CA ILE A 61 4.00 -6.41 -0.33
C ILE A 61 5.36 -6.92 -0.78
N ILE A 62 6.28 -6.01 -1.03
CA ILE A 62 7.62 -6.29 -1.50
C ILE A 62 8.59 -5.81 -0.42
N ASP A 63 9.39 -6.74 0.13
CA ASP A 63 10.52 -6.40 0.99
C ASP A 63 11.81 -6.42 0.15
N PRO A 64 12.33 -5.25 -0.25
CA PRO A 64 13.52 -5.20 -1.09
C PRO A 64 14.80 -5.61 -0.37
N ILE A 65 14.81 -5.63 0.97
CA ILE A 65 15.99 -6.00 1.76
C ILE A 65 16.16 -7.52 1.79
N SER A 66 15.06 -8.25 2.01
CA SER A 66 15.07 -9.72 2.01
C SER A 66 14.79 -10.35 0.64
N GLY A 67 14.30 -9.56 -0.32
CA GLY A 67 13.87 -10.02 -1.65
C GLY A 67 12.56 -10.79 -1.64
N GLN A 68 11.82 -10.79 -0.53
CA GLN A 68 10.55 -11.50 -0.39
C GLN A 68 9.40 -10.71 -1.01
N ILE A 69 8.43 -11.44 -1.58
CA ILE A 69 7.17 -10.91 -2.09
C ILE A 69 6.04 -11.68 -1.42
N TYR A 70 5.12 -10.94 -0.82
CA TYR A 70 3.93 -11.46 -0.16
C TYR A 70 2.71 -11.04 -0.96
N ASP A 71 2.09 -11.97 -1.68
CA ASP A 71 0.83 -11.72 -2.39
C ASP A 71 -0.36 -11.80 -1.40
N LYS A 72 -1.41 -11.02 -1.64
CA LYS A 72 -2.66 -11.05 -0.85
C LYS A 72 -3.43 -12.35 -1.08
#